data_AF-A0A517L2H5-F1
#
_entry.id   AF-A0A517L2H5-F1
#
_cell.length_a   1.000
_cell.length_b   1.000
_cell.length_c   1.000
_cell.angle_alpha   90.00
_cell.angle_beta   90.00
_cell.angle_gamma   90.00
#
_symmetry.space_group_name_H-M   'P 1'
#
loop_
_entity.id
_entity.type
_entity.pdbx_description
1 polymer ?
#
loop_
_entity_poly.entity_id
_entity_poly.type
_entity_poly.pdbx_seq_one_letter_code
_entity_poly.pdbx_strand_id
1 'polypeptide(L)'
;MKPVVSAMSAWSCIVISAFAIVILSVIGALFKSNNHTMMGSTEDPKDGAAVAATVFAAVAVYGGFLVFCATQAFLHMRESKRGAIALS
;
A
#
# COMPACT_ATOMS: atom_id res chain seq x y z
N MET A 1 -15.05 -19.44 1.15
CA MET A 1 -15.58 -18.08 1.37
C MET A 1 -15.63 -17.43 0.02
N LYS A 2 -16.81 -16.99 -0.42
CA LYS A 2 -16.94 -16.27 -1.69
C LYS A 2 -16.17 -14.96 -1.61
N PRO A 3 -15.39 -14.59 -2.64
CA PRO A 3 -14.72 -13.30 -2.66
C PRO A 3 -15.76 -12.17 -2.68
N VAL A 4 -15.49 -11.11 -1.89
CA VAL A 4 -16.42 -9.99 -1.66
C VAL A 4 -16.20 -8.84 -2.66
N VAL A 5 -15.00 -8.72 -3.23
CA VAL A 5 -14.65 -7.75 -4.28
C VAL A 5 -14.21 -8.47 -5.54
N SER A 6 -14.44 -7.84 -6.69
CA SER A 6 -14.02 -8.35 -8.00
C SER A 6 -12.50 -8.55 -8.08
N ALA A 7 -12.06 -9.59 -8.79
CA ALA A 7 -10.65 -9.90 -9.04
C ALA A 7 -9.87 -8.70 -9.60
N MET A 8 -10.52 -7.90 -10.45
CA MET A 8 -9.93 -6.72 -11.09
C MET A 8 -9.68 -5.59 -10.08
N SER A 9 -10.58 -5.40 -9.10
CA SER A 9 -10.44 -4.40 -8.04
C SER A 9 -9.43 -4.83 -6.97
N ALA A 10 -9.32 -6.14 -6.68
CA ALA A 10 -8.30 -6.67 -5.78
C ALA A 10 -6.89 -6.48 -6.36
N TRP A 11 -6.73 -6.68 -7.67
CA TRP A 11 -5.45 -6.49 -8.35
C TRP A 11 -5.01 -5.02 -8.37
N SER A 12 -5.91 -4.08 -8.70
CA SER A 12 -5.59 -2.65 -8.68
C SER A 12 -5.25 -2.16 -7.27
N CYS A 13 -5.94 -2.65 -6.24
CA CYS A 13 -5.62 -2.37 -4.84
C CYS A 13 -4.20 -2.81 -4.46
N ILE A 14 -3.77 -4.00 -4.88
CA ILE A 14 -2.41 -4.50 -4.60
C ILE A 14 -1.36 -3.58 -5.25
N VAL A 15 -1.56 -3.24 -6.53
CA VAL A 15 -0.61 -2.37 -7.26
C VAL A 15 -0.50 -1.00 -6.61
N ILE A 16 -1.64 -0.34 -6.32
CA ILE A 16 -1.64 0.99 -5.69
C ILE A 16 -1.03 0.93 -4.29
N SER A 17 -1.36 -0.09 -3.49
CA SER A 17 -0.80 -0.23 -2.14
C SER A 17 0.71 -0.47 -2.17
N ALA A 18 1.21 -1.29 -3.10
CA ALA A 18 2.64 -1.52 -3.26
C ALA A 18 3.40 -0.24 -3.65
N PHE A 19 2.89 0.51 -4.63
CA PHE A 19 3.48 1.79 -5.03
C PHE A 19 3.44 2.82 -3.89
N ALA A 20 2.33 2.91 -3.17
CA ALA A 20 2.17 3.82 -2.04
C ALA A 20 3.20 3.52 -0.94
N ILE A 21 3.40 2.25 -0.57
CA ILE A 21 4.40 1.84 0.42
C ILE A 21 5.81 2.27 0.00
N VAL A 22 6.19 2.03 -1.26
CA VAL A 22 7.53 2.37 -1.77
C VAL A 22 7.75 3.89 -1.77
N ILE A 23 6.80 4.66 -2.30
CA ILE A 23 6.95 6.13 -2.39
C ILE A 23 6.94 6.77 -1.00
N LEU A 24 5.99 6.39 -0.14
CA LEU A 24 5.86 6.97 1.20
C LEU A 24 7.03 6.58 2.11
N SER A 25 7.60 5.38 1.97
CA SER A 25 8.78 4.99 2.74
C SER A 25 10.03 5.82 2.38
N VAL A 26 10.24 6.12 1.10
CA VAL A 26 11.30 7.03 0.65
C VAL A 26 11.06 8.44 1.17
N ILE A 27 9.85 8.98 1.01
CA ILE A 27 9.49 10.31 1.50
C ILE A 27 9.65 10.42 3.02
N GLY A 28 9.18 9.43 3.78
CA GLY A 28 9.33 9.39 5.23
C GLY A 28 10.79 9.36 5.67
N ALA A 29 11.66 8.65 4.94
CA ALA A 29 13.10 8.66 5.17
C ALA A 29 13.73 10.04 4.89
N LEU A 30 13.29 10.74 3.83
CA LEU A 30 13.75 12.09 3.49
C LEU A 30 13.32 13.14 4.54
N PHE A 31 12.09 13.07 5.05
CA PHE A 31 11.63 13.95 6.14
C PHE A 31 12.37 13.67 7.44
N LYS A 32 12.68 12.40 7.73
CA LYS A 32 13.46 12.01 8.93
C LYS A 32 14.90 12.53 8.89
N SER A 33 15.52 12.60 7.71
CA SER A 33 16.87 13.13 7.56
C SER A 33 16.93 14.67 7.48
N ASN A 34 15.80 15.38 7.64
CA ASN A 34 15.71 16.84 7.46
C ASN A 34 16.36 17.30 6.15
N ASN A 35 16.15 16.54 5.07
CA ASN A 35 16.79 16.83 3.81
C ASN A 35 16.27 18.16 3.24
N HIS A 36 17.19 19.05 2.83
CA HIS A 36 16.87 20.38 2.30
C HIS A 36 15.85 20.34 1.15
N THR A 37 15.78 19.26 0.37
CA THR A 37 14.83 19.14 -0.74
C THR A 37 13.35 19.07 -0.30
N MET A 38 13.07 18.73 0.96
CA MET A 38 11.69 18.64 1.50
C MET A 38 11.41 19.68 2.60
N MET A 39 12.45 20.36 3.09
CA MET A 39 12.45 21.24 4.28
C MET A 39 13.23 22.53 4.05
N GLY A 40 13.44 22.89 2.78
CA GLY A 40 14.35 23.95 2.36
C GLY A 40 13.68 25.30 2.12
N SER A 41 12.37 25.28 1.88
CA SER A 41 11.56 26.47 1.66
C SER A 41 11.02 27.04 2.97
N THR A 42 10.72 28.34 2.95
CA THR A 42 10.05 29.02 4.08
C THR A 42 8.62 28.54 4.32
N GLU A 43 8.01 27.91 3.31
CA GLU A 43 6.67 27.32 3.38
C GLU A 43 6.69 25.83 3.75
N ASP A 44 7.87 25.22 3.83
CA ASP A 44 8.01 23.81 4.18
C ASP A 44 7.79 23.59 5.69
N PRO A 45 7.28 22.41 6.10
CA PRO A 45 6.99 22.14 7.49
C PRO A 45 8.26 22.25 8.36
N LYS A 46 8.21 23.03 9.45
CA LYS A 46 9.35 23.16 10.38
C LYS A 46 9.67 21.88 11.14
N ASP A 47 8.69 20.98 11.29
CA ASP A 47 8.80 19.76 12.08
C ASP A 47 8.76 18.50 11.22
N GLY A 48 9.93 18.12 10.69
CA GLY A 48 10.09 16.94 9.84
C GLY A 48 9.86 15.63 10.55
N ALA A 49 10.08 15.59 11.86
CA ALA A 49 9.84 14.40 12.66
C ALA A 49 8.34 14.12 12.76
N ALA A 50 7.51 15.16 12.97
CA ALA A 50 6.07 15.03 12.98
C ALA A 50 5.52 14.55 11.63
N VAL A 51 5.97 15.15 10.52
CA VAL A 51 5.55 14.74 9.16
C VAL A 51 6.01 13.31 8.87
N ALA A 52 7.26 12.96 9.15
CA ALA A 52 7.76 11.60 8.99
C ALA A 52 6.92 10.59 9.76
N ALA A 53 6.56 10.88 11.02
CA ALA A 53 5.73 9.99 11.83
C ALA A 53 4.36 9.73 11.19
N THR A 54 3.70 10.76 10.65
CA THR A 54 2.42 10.60 9.94
C THR A 54 2.57 9.80 8.65
N VAL A 55 3.64 10.02 7.89
CA VAL A 55 3.94 9.27 6.65
C VAL A 55 4.21 7.80 6.96
N PHE A 56 4.96 7.49 8.02
CA PHE A 56 5.18 6.11 8.46
C PHE A 56 3.89 5.45 8.95
N ALA A 57 2.98 6.18 9.60
CA ALA A 57 1.65 5.67 9.93
C ALA A 57 0.84 5.33 8.67
N ALA A 58 0.90 6.17 7.63
CA ALA A 58 0.26 5.90 6.34
C ALA A 58 0.83 4.63 5.66
N VAL A 59 2.14 4.40 5.72
CA VAL A 59 2.77 3.16 5.22
C VAL A 59 2.17 1.93 5.91
N ALA A 60 1.96 1.98 7.24
CA ALA A 60 1.34 0.87 7.97
C ALA A 60 -0.10 0.59 7.50
N VAL A 61 -0.88 1.64 7.23
CA VAL A 61 -2.25 1.52 6.70
C VAL A 61 -2.26 0.87 5.31
N TYR A 62 -1.40 1.32 4.39
CA TYR A 62 -1.27 0.69 3.07
C TYR A 62 -0.74 -0.75 3.15
N GLY A 63 0.10 -1.06 4.14
CA GLY A 63 0.48 -2.44 4.45
C GLY A 63 -0.72 -3.31 4.82
N GLY A 64 -1.64 -2.79 5.63
CA GLY A 64 -2.91 -3.45 5.94
C GLY A 64 -3.79 -3.69 4.71
N PHE A 65 -3.93 -2.68 3.84
CA PHE A 65 -4.66 -2.82 2.58
C PHE A 65 -4.05 -3.87 1.66
N LEU A 66 -2.71 -3.93 1.57
CA LEU A 66 -2.01 -4.93 0.79
C LEU A 66 -2.33 -6.35 1.29
N VAL A 67 -2.24 -6.59 2.61
CA VAL A 67 -2.56 -7.91 3.20
C VAL A 67 -4.02 -8.31 2.91
N PHE A 68 -4.95 -7.37 3.05
CA PHE A 68 -6.37 -7.61 2.78
C PHE A 68 -6.61 -7.97 1.30
N CYS A 69 -6.13 -7.12 0.38
CA CYS A 69 -6.31 -7.33 -1.05
C CYS A 69 -5.56 -8.56 -1.56
N ALA A 70 -4.39 -8.90 -0.99
CA ALA A 70 -3.66 -10.13 -1.28
C ALA A 70 -4.43 -11.38 -0.82
N THR A 71 -5.05 -11.33 0.36
CA THR A 71 -5.89 -12.44 0.85
C THR A 71 -7.08 -12.67 -0.08
N GLN A 72 -7.71 -11.60 -0.58
CA GLN A 72 -8.82 -11.70 -1.53
C GLN A 72 -8.37 -12.20 -2.90
N ALA A 73 -7.23 -11.73 -3.42
CA ALA A 73 -6.64 -12.24 -4.65
C ALA A 73 -6.28 -13.73 -4.54
N PHE A 74 -5.76 -14.16 -3.39
CA PHE A 74 -5.46 -15.56 -3.11
C PHE A 74 -6.72 -16.44 -3.11
N LEU A 75 -7.82 -15.97 -2.50
CA LEU A 75 -9.11 -16.66 -2.54
C LEU A 75 -9.67 -16.75 -3.97
N HIS A 76 -9.54 -15.69 -4.78
CA HIS A 76 -9.89 -15.71 -6.20
C HIS A 76 -9.11 -16.77 -6.97
N MET A 77 -7.78 -16.82 -6.81
CA MET A 77 -6.96 -17.87 -7.46
C MET A 77 -7.37 -19.27 -7.01
N ARG A 78 -7.71 -19.45 -5.73
CA ARG A 78 -8.14 -20.74 -5.18
C ARG A 78 -9.50 -21.17 -5.71
N GLU A 79 -10.45 -20.25 -5.89
CA GLU A 79 -11.73 -20.54 -6.55
C GLU A 79 -11.55 -20.87 -8.03
N SER A 80 -10.74 -20.12 -8.78
CA SER A 80 -10.42 -20.43 -10.18
C SER A 80 -9.82 -21.83 -10.35
N LYS A 81 -8.94 -22.26 -9.44
CA LYS A 81 -8.37 -23.61 -9.44
C LYS A 81 -9.37 -24.71 -9.10
N ARG A 82 -10.42 -24.44 -8.30
CA ARG A 82 -11.46 -25.42 -7.97
C ARG A 82 -12.54 -25.51 -9.06
N GLY A 83 -12.81 -24.41 -9.77
CA GLY A 83 -13.70 -24.40 -10.94
C GLY A 83 -13.10 -25.10 -12.16
N ALA A 84 -11.78 -25.04 -12.35
CA ALA A 84 -11.09 -25.69 -13.47
C ALA A 84 -11.07 -27.24 -13.40
N ILE A 85 -11.35 -27.85 -12.24
CA ILE A 85 -11.46 -29.33 -12.10
C ILE A 85 -12.88 -29.83 -12.39
N ALA A 86 -13.89 -28.95 -12.43
CA ALA A 86 -15.28 -29.32 -12.72
C ALA A 86 -15.65 -29.25 -14.22
N LEU A 87 -14.67 -29.05 -15.10
CA LEU A 87 -14.85 -28.85 -16.54
C LEU A 87 -13.82 -29.66 -17.37
N SER A 88 -13.57 -30.91 -16.96
CA SER A 88 -12.90 -31.93 -17.77
C SER A 88 -13.75 -33.20 -17.83
#